data_AF-A0A7C4WLN1-F1
#
_entry.id   AF-A0A7C4WLN1-F1
#
_cell.length_a   1.000
_cell.length_b   1.000
_cell.length_c   1.000
_cell.angle_alpha   90.00
_cell.angle_beta   90.00
_cell.angle_gamma   90.00
#
_symmetry.space_group_name_H-M   'P 1'
#
loop_
_entity.id
_entity.type
_entity.pdbx_description
1 polymer ?
#
loop_
_entity_poly.entity_id
_entity_poly.type
_entity_poly.pdbx_seq_one_letter_code
_entity_poly.pdbx_strand_id
1 'polypeptide(L)' 'MAREIHVRREVTVPQGVKVHVMGKRVRVEGPLGSIEKDFSHAKNVYITQEDGKIVLEAFNADK' A
#
# COMPACT_ATOMS: atom_id res chain seq x y z
N MET A 1 -9.06 21.13 15.97
CA MET A 1 -8.57 19.74 15.78
C MET A 1 -7.99 19.67 14.39
N ALA A 2 -6.68 19.50 14.26
CA ALA A 2 -6.02 19.45 12.96
C ALA A 2 -6.52 18.22 12.21
N ARG A 3 -7.31 18.43 11.15
CA ARG A 3 -7.65 17.36 10.21
C ARG A 3 -6.33 16.93 9.60
N GLU A 4 -5.95 15.66 9.73
CA GLU A 4 -4.81 15.14 9.00
C GLU A 4 -5.26 15.06 7.53
N ILE A 5 -5.03 16.15 6.80
CA ILE A 5 -5.46 16.33 5.40
C ILE A 5 -4.83 15.25 4.51
N HIS A 6 -3.67 14.73 4.95
CA HIS A 6 -2.88 13.73 4.26
C HIS A 6 -2.15 12.83 5.26
N VAL A 7 -2.42 11.52 5.20
CA VAL A 7 -1.69 10.48 5.93
C VAL A 7 -0.78 9.77 4.93
N ARG A 8 0.53 9.81 5.15
CA ARG A 8 1.52 9.10 4.34
C ARG A 8 2.21 8.04 5.18
N ARG A 9 2.27 6.80 4.70
CA ARG A 9 2.94 5.69 5.38
C ARG A 9 3.80 4.91 4.40
N GLU A 10 5.04 4.67 4.79
CA GLU A 10 5.99 3.92 3.99
C GLU A 10 6.17 2.51 4.56
N VAL A 11 6.17 1.51 3.69
CA VAL A 11 6.44 0.11 4.01
C VAL A 11 7.65 -0.32 3.19
N THR A 12 8.75 -0.64 3.86
CA THR A 12 9.95 -1.12 3.16
C THR A 12 9.78 -2.59 2.79
N VAL A 13 10.07 -2.95 1.53
CA VAL A 13 10.02 -4.34 1.08
C VAL A 13 11.32 -5.04 1.45
N PRO A 14 11.28 -6.11 2.26
CA PRO A 14 12.48 -6.84 2.63
C PRO A 14 13.07 -7.63 1.45
N GLN A 15 14.36 -7.99 1.54
CA GLN A 15 15.01 -8.80 0.51
C GLN A 15 14.35 -10.17 0.36
N GLY A 16 14.24 -10.64 -0.89
CA GLY A 16 13.56 -11.91 -1.20
C GLY A 16 12.04 -11.84 -1.24
N VAL A 17 11.46 -10.64 -1.08
CA VAL A 17 10.03 -10.38 -1.27
C VAL A 17 9.81 -9.53 -2.52
N LYS A 18 8.89 -9.95 -3.38
CA LYS A 18 8.42 -9.19 -4.53
C LYS A 18 7.00 -8.69 -4.26
N VAL A 19 6.76 -7.41 -4.53
CA VAL A 19 5.44 -6.81 -4.41
C VAL A 19 5.01 -6.30 -5.77
N HIS A 20 3.82 -6.71 -6.20
CA HIS A 20 3.17 -6.28 -7.42
C HIS A 20 1.90 -5.51 -7.07
N VAL A 21 1.85 -4.24 -7.46
CA VAL A 21 0.67 -3.38 -7.27
C VAL A 21 -0.04 -3.22 -8.61
N MET A 22 -1.29 -3.70 -8.68
CA MET A 22 -2.16 -3.60 -9.85
C MET A 22 -3.40 -2.80 -9.48
N GLY A 23 -3.31 -1.48 -9.59
CA GLY A 23 -4.36 -0.56 -9.15
C GLY A 23 -4.60 -0.67 -7.65
N LYS A 24 -5.73 -1.27 -7.25
CA LYS A 24 -6.09 -1.51 -5.83
C LYS A 24 -5.84 -2.93 -5.36
N ARG A 25 -5.29 -3.80 -6.20
CA ARG A 25 -4.82 -5.13 -5.79
C ARG A 25 -3.34 -5.11 -5.52
N VAL A 26 -2.95 -5.73 -4.40
CA VAL A 26 -1.55 -5.94 -4.05
C VAL A 26 -1.31 -7.44 -3.96
N ARG A 27 -0.33 -7.90 -4.71
CA ARG A 27 0.19 -9.27 -4.64
C ARG A 27 1.58 -9.23 -4.06
N VAL A 28 1.82 -10.05 -3.03
CA VAL A 28 3.12 -10.18 -2.35
C VAL A 28 3.59 -11.61 -2.51
N GLU A 29 4.81 -11.78 -3.00
CA GLU A 29 5.44 -13.06 -3.24
C GLU A 29 6.70 -13.14 -2.40
N GLY A 30 6.78 -14.14 -1.54
CA GLY A 30 7.92 -14.37 -0.66
C GLY A 30 8.37 -15.83 -0.69
N PRO A 31 9.39 -16.19 0.12
CA PRO A 31 9.97 -17.53 0.13
C PRO A 31 8.98 -18.63 0.53
N LEU A 32 7.93 -18.28 1.28
CA LEU A 32 6.92 -19.22 1.76
C LEU A 32 5.66 -19.30 0.87
N GLY A 33 5.64 -18.55 -0.24
CA GLY A 33 4.51 -18.52 -1.17
C GLY A 33 4.03 -17.10 -1.51
N SER A 34 2.86 -17.00 -2.12
CA SER A 34 2.28 -15.75 -2.59
C SER A 34 0.91 -15.47 -1.97
N ILE A 35 0.66 -14.21 -1.62
CA ILE A 35 -0.64 -13.72 -1.17
C ILE A 35 -1.14 -12.60 -2.08
N GLU A 36 -2.44 -12.57 -2.35
CA GLU A 36 -3.10 -11.47 -3.06
C GLU A 36 -4.21 -10.90 -2.20
N LYS A 37 -4.29 -9.57 -2.13
CA LYS A 37 -5.36 -8.87 -1.41
C LYS A 37 -5.88 -7.71 -2.25
N ASP A 38 -7.21 -7.60 -2.28
CA ASP A 38 -7.93 -6.50 -2.91
C ASP A 38 -8.29 -5.41 -1.89
N PHE A 39 -7.90 -4.18 -2.19
CA PHE A 39 -8.15 -2.98 -1.38
C PHE A 39 -9.18 -2.05 -2.04
N SER A 40 -10.05 -2.55 -2.91
CA SER A 40 -11.06 -1.73 -3.60
C SER A 40 -12.04 -1.05 -2.65
N HIS A 41 -12.23 -1.62 -1.45
CA HIS A 41 -13.02 -1.02 -0.36
C HIS A 41 -12.41 0.28 0.17
N ALA A 42 -11.08 0.43 0.10
CA ALA A 42 -10.36 1.63 0.52
C ALA A 42 -10.40 2.68 -0.61
N LYS A 43 -11.50 3.45 -0.67
CA LYS A 43 -11.75 4.40 -1.77
C LYS A 43 -10.71 5.52 -1.85
N ASN A 44 -10.30 6.04 -0.70
CA ASN A 44 -9.44 7.22 -0.57
C ASN A 44 -7.97 6.87 -0.25
N VAL A 45 -7.56 5.62 -0.50
CA VAL A 45 -6.19 5.17 -0.30
C VAL A 45 -5.52 4.96 -1.66
N TYR A 46 -4.35 5.56 -1.82
CA TYR A 46 -3.46 5.41 -2.95
C TYR A 46 -2.29 4.54 -2.53
N ILE A 47 -1.95 3.57 -3.38
CA ILE A 47 -0.86 2.61 -3.14
C ILE A 47 0.11 2.76 -4.30
N THR A 48 1.32 3.24 -4.02
CA THR A 48 2.38 3.42 -5.00
C THR A 48 3.62 2.61 -4.59
N GLN A 49 4.43 2.24 -5.57
CA GLN A 49 5.71 1.58 -5.36
C GLN A 49 6.82 2.53 -5.80
N GLU A 50 7.68 2.91 -4.86
CA GLU A 50 8.82 3.81 -5.08
C GLU A 50 10.06 3.21 -4.39
N ASP A 51 11.19 3.11 -5.10
CA ASP A 51 12.50 2.75 -4.56
C ASP A 51 12.52 1.51 -3.63
N GLY A 52 11.80 0.45 -3.99
CA GLY A 52 11.74 -0.77 -3.17
C GLY A 52 10.90 -0.63 -1.89
N LYS A 53 10.11 0.43 -1.80
CA LYS A 53 9.13 0.67 -0.75
C LYS A 53 7.73 0.78 -1.36
N ILE A 54 6.74 0.47 -0.55
CA ILE A 54 5.34 0.74 -0.85
C ILE A 54 4.94 1.97 -0.06
N VAL A 55 4.50 3.01 -0.75
CA VAL A 55 4.00 4.24 -0.14
C VAL A 55 2.48 4.19 -0.19
N LEU A 56 1.88 4.40 0.98
CA LEU A 56 0.44 4.48 1.18
C LEU A 56 0.09 5.93 1.50
N GLU A 57 -0.75 6.52 0.67
CA GLU A 57 -1.24 7.88 0.86
C GLU A 57 -2.75 7.87 1.00
N ALA A 58 -3.27 8.48 2.06
CA ALA A 58 -4.69 8.63 2.29
C ALA A 58 -5.03 10.10 2.49
N PHE A 59 -6.05 10.57 1.76
CA PHE A 59 -6.58 11.92 1.90
C PHE A 59 -7.95 11.85 2.57
N ASN A 60 -8.15 12.67 3.60
CA ASN A 60 -9.43 12.79 4.30
C ASN A 60 -9.94 11.44 4.88
N ALA A 61 -9.09 10.76 5.66
CA ALA A 61 -9.32 9.41 6.18
C ALA A 61 -10.51 9.27 7.18
N ASP A 62 -11.12 10.39 7.59
CA ASP A 62 -12.09 10.49 8.70
C ASP A 62 -13.55 10.73 8.24
N LYS A 63 -13.96 10.29 7.03
CA LYS A 63 -15.34 10.49 6.53
C LYS A 63 -16.07 9.18 6.23
#